data_AF-A0A2S2QVK6-F1
#
_entry.id   AF-A0A2S2QVK6-F1
#
_cell.length_a   1.000
_cell.length_b   1.000
_cell.length_c   1.000
_cell.angle_alpha   90.00
_cell.angle_beta   90.00
_cell.angle_gamma   90.00
#
_symmetry.space_group_name_H-M   'P 1'
#
loop_
_entity.id
_entity.type
_entity.pdbx_description
1 polymer ?
#
loop_
_entity_poly.entity_id
_entity_poly.type
_entity_poly.pdbx_seq_one_letter_code
_entity_poly.pdbx_strand_id
1 'polypeptide(L)'
;MYQAVFEIFPDTEVFGCRFHLGQAWYRKIPNLSYAPQFNSANDDVGKWLVLIFGLPFFNPEEVAECFTKHFMADKPENASITEFCDYLIDYYISNESIFPPKMWARQCSDRVHKKNACESFHLDFNSNFYHQHPNIFKIIEILKLFKVNTYIKMRTAISNQTKPKISKKYAEKVDFITEKISDYRTNKISQYDYFKYLSYRNKTHKI
;
A
#
# COMPACT_ATOMS: atom_id res chain seq x y z
N MET A 1 12.94 -7.57 -11.62
CA MET A 1 11.87 -8.58 -11.57
C MET A 1 10.62 -8.14 -12.32
N TYR A 2 10.09 -6.92 -12.10
CA TYR A 2 8.88 -6.49 -12.84
C TYR A 2 9.12 -6.26 -14.34
N GLN A 3 10.33 -5.84 -14.74
CA GLN A 3 10.67 -5.61 -16.16
C GLN A 3 10.48 -6.86 -17.04
N ALA A 4 10.77 -8.05 -16.49
CA ALA A 4 10.60 -9.33 -17.18
C ALA A 4 9.11 -9.66 -17.48
N VAL A 5 8.17 -9.04 -16.75
CA VAL A 5 6.73 -9.20 -17.06
C VAL A 5 6.43 -8.61 -18.43
N PHE A 6 7.02 -7.48 -18.78
CA PHE A 6 6.79 -6.81 -20.06
C PHE A 6 7.46 -7.53 -21.24
N GLU A 7 8.45 -8.38 -20.99
CA GLU A 7 9.03 -9.24 -22.04
C GLU A 7 8.04 -10.31 -22.53
N ILE A 8 7.16 -10.79 -21.64
CA ILE A 8 6.18 -11.84 -21.94
C ILE A 8 4.78 -11.26 -22.17
N PHE A 9 4.43 -10.18 -21.47
CA PHE A 9 3.12 -9.52 -21.51
C PHE A 9 3.29 -7.99 -21.69
N PRO A 10 3.59 -7.53 -22.93
CA PRO A 10 3.93 -6.12 -23.19
C PRO A 10 2.84 -5.13 -22.81
N ASP A 11 1.57 -5.53 -22.97
CA ASP A 11 0.40 -4.68 -22.77
C ASP A 11 -0.18 -4.78 -21.34
N THR A 12 0.46 -5.53 -20.44
CA THR A 12 -0.02 -5.66 -19.06
C THR A 12 0.32 -4.43 -18.23
N GLU A 13 -0.62 -3.97 -17.42
CA GLU A 13 -0.34 -2.96 -16.40
C GLU A 13 0.16 -3.62 -15.11
N VAL A 14 1.35 -3.23 -14.64
CA VAL A 14 1.89 -3.70 -13.35
C VAL A 14 1.59 -2.67 -12.27
N PHE A 15 0.86 -3.11 -11.24
CA PHE A 15 0.55 -2.29 -10.08
C PHE A 15 1.20 -2.81 -8.80
N GLY A 16 1.95 -1.93 -8.14
CA GLY A 16 2.49 -2.11 -6.81
C GLY A 16 1.40 -2.13 -5.75
N CYS A 17 1.62 -2.96 -4.73
CA CYS A 17 0.75 -3.02 -3.56
C CYS A 17 1.09 -1.85 -2.61
N ARG A 18 0.10 -1.03 -2.26
CA ARG A 18 0.24 0.10 -1.32
C ARG A 18 0.72 -0.33 0.06
N PHE A 19 0.42 -1.56 0.47
CA PHE A 19 0.96 -2.10 1.72
C PHE A 19 2.49 -2.21 1.64
N HIS A 20 3.02 -2.84 0.59
CA HIS A 20 4.46 -2.98 0.39
C HIS A 20 5.14 -1.63 0.14
N LEU A 21 4.49 -0.73 -0.59
CA LEU A 21 4.98 0.65 -0.76
C LEU A 21 5.09 1.36 0.59
N GLY A 22 4.03 1.32 1.40
CA GLY A 22 4.04 1.89 2.74
C GLY A 22 5.07 1.23 3.65
N GLN A 23 5.32 -0.08 3.51
CA GLN A 23 6.39 -0.78 4.21
C GLN A 23 7.78 -0.31 3.78
N ALA A 24 8.02 -0.12 2.48
CA ALA A 24 9.29 0.34 1.97
C ALA A 24 9.62 1.74 2.52
N TRP A 25 8.66 2.67 2.45
CA TRP A 25 8.81 4.01 3.00
C TRP A 25 8.99 3.97 4.51
N TYR A 26 8.15 3.21 5.22
CA TYR A 26 8.27 3.07 6.67
C TYR A 26 9.62 2.51 7.07
N ARG A 27 10.19 1.50 6.39
CA ARG A 27 11.50 0.93 6.76
C ARG A 27 12.66 1.90 6.57
N LYS A 28 12.55 2.86 5.63
CA LYS A 28 13.58 3.89 5.43
C LYS A 28 13.55 4.95 6.55
N ILE A 29 12.41 5.22 7.18
CA ILE A 29 12.25 6.24 8.24
C ILE A 29 13.05 5.93 9.54
N PRO A 30 12.98 4.72 10.14
CA PRO A 30 13.79 4.34 11.31
C PRO A 30 15.29 4.33 11.06
N ASN A 31 15.74 4.03 9.84
CA ASN A 31 17.17 4.10 9.49
C ASN A 31 17.75 5.51 9.64
N LEU A 32 16.87 6.50 9.81
CA LEU A 32 17.18 7.91 10.00
C LEU A 32 16.93 8.39 11.45
N SER A 33 16.71 7.46 12.38
CA SER A 33 16.38 7.74 13.80
C SER A 33 15.03 8.45 14.05
N TYR A 34 14.14 8.49 13.06
CA TYR A 34 12.83 9.18 13.16
C TYR A 34 11.63 8.28 13.51
N ALA A 35 11.88 7.02 13.87
CA ALA A 35 10.81 6.11 14.25
C ALA A 35 9.92 6.64 15.40
N PRO A 36 10.45 7.26 16.46
CA PRO A 36 9.62 7.81 17.54
C PRO A 36 8.70 8.96 17.07
N GLN A 37 9.24 9.88 16.27
CA GLN A 37 8.53 11.05 15.74
C GLN A 37 7.43 10.60 14.78
N PHE A 38 7.74 9.69 13.85
CA PHE A 38 6.74 9.12 12.96
C PHE A 38 5.64 8.38 13.71
N ASN A 39 6.00 7.51 14.66
CA ASN A 39 5.03 6.69 15.38
C ASN A 39 4.08 7.54 16.25
N SER A 40 4.61 8.54 16.96
CA SER A 40 3.80 9.47 17.75
C SER A 40 3.00 10.43 16.86
N ALA A 41 3.62 11.00 15.82
CA ALA A 41 3.10 12.11 15.02
C ALA A 41 2.56 13.28 15.87
N ASN A 42 3.24 13.57 16.97
CA ASN A 42 2.88 14.66 17.87
C ASN A 42 3.63 15.95 17.52
N ASP A 43 4.87 15.84 17.05
CA ASP A 43 5.69 16.95 16.57
C ASP A 43 5.48 17.20 15.06
N ASP A 44 6.00 18.33 14.58
CA ASP A 44 5.80 18.75 13.20
C ASP A 44 6.54 17.85 12.21
N VAL A 45 7.71 17.32 12.59
CA VAL A 45 8.44 16.33 11.77
C VAL A 45 7.65 15.04 11.61
N GLY A 46 7.08 14.51 12.69
CA GLY A 46 6.27 13.30 12.67
C GLY A 46 4.99 13.48 11.86
N LYS A 47 4.32 14.62 12.02
CA LYS A 47 3.15 15.00 11.21
C LYS A 47 3.50 15.12 9.72
N TRP A 48 4.64 15.74 9.42
CA TRP A 48 5.15 15.87 8.06
C TRP A 48 5.48 14.50 7.44
N LEU A 49 6.17 13.62 8.17
CA LEU A 49 6.47 12.25 7.69
C LEU A 49 5.21 11.42 7.40
N VAL A 50 4.10 11.66 8.10
CA VAL A 50 2.82 10.99 7.81
C VAL A 50 2.26 11.41 6.45
N LEU A 51 2.54 12.64 5.99
CA LEU A 51 1.97 13.18 4.76
C LEU A 51 2.27 12.30 3.54
N ILE A 52 3.46 11.70 3.43
CA ILE A 52 3.83 10.89 2.26
C ILE A 52 2.83 9.75 1.96
N PHE A 53 2.16 9.22 2.99
CA PHE A 53 1.19 8.12 2.86
C PHE A 53 -0.14 8.51 2.20
N GLY A 54 -0.33 9.79 1.86
CA GLY A 54 -1.45 10.28 1.05
C GLY A 54 -1.20 10.17 -0.47
N LEU A 55 0.06 10.22 -0.92
CA LEU A 55 0.41 10.19 -2.35
C LEU A 55 -0.13 8.98 -3.12
N PRO A 56 -0.21 7.74 -2.56
CA PRO A 56 -0.69 6.58 -3.32
C PRO A 56 -2.15 6.65 -3.80
N PHE A 57 -2.88 7.69 -3.39
CA PHE A 57 -4.27 7.93 -3.77
C PHE A 57 -4.45 9.03 -4.80
N PHE A 58 -3.37 9.62 -5.32
CA PHE A 58 -3.42 10.53 -6.46
C PHE A 58 -3.44 9.76 -7.78
N ASN A 59 -3.80 10.45 -8.87
CA ASN A 59 -3.44 9.97 -10.19
C ASN A 59 -1.93 10.11 -10.39
N PRO A 60 -1.28 9.21 -11.15
CA PRO A 60 0.17 9.24 -11.37
C PRO A 60 0.71 10.61 -11.78
N GLU A 61 -0.03 11.34 -12.60
CA GLU A 61 0.35 12.64 -13.17
C GLU A 61 0.40 13.76 -12.12
N GLU A 62 -0.38 13.63 -11.04
CA GLU A 62 -0.48 14.64 -9.98
C GLU A 62 0.56 14.44 -8.87
N VAL A 63 1.23 13.27 -8.82
CA VAL A 63 2.10 12.88 -7.71
C VAL A 63 3.30 13.82 -7.57
N ALA A 64 4.02 14.09 -8.67
CA ALA A 64 5.22 14.92 -8.63
C ALA A 64 4.91 16.37 -8.26
N GLU A 65 3.79 16.90 -8.78
CA GLU A 65 3.30 18.24 -8.46
C GLU A 65 2.92 18.34 -6.97
N CYS A 66 2.10 17.41 -6.47
CA CYS A 66 1.69 17.38 -5.08
C CYS A 66 2.90 17.21 -4.14
N PHE A 67 3.85 16.35 -4.48
CA PHE A 67 5.08 16.18 -3.72
C PHE A 67 5.86 17.49 -3.61
N THR A 68 6.05 18.20 -4.71
CA THR A 68 6.80 19.46 -4.73
C THR A 68 6.05 20.59 -4.01
N LYS A 69 4.77 20.79 -4.32
CA LYS A 69 3.96 21.91 -3.80
C LYS A 69 3.55 21.77 -2.34
N HIS A 70 3.34 20.55 -1.86
CA HIS A 70 2.74 20.32 -0.54
C HIS A 70 3.64 19.54 0.41
N PHE A 71 4.40 18.56 -0.07
CA PHE A 71 5.29 17.79 0.80
C PHE A 71 6.63 18.51 1.00
N MET A 72 7.27 18.97 -0.07
CA MET A 72 8.58 19.63 0.02
C MET A 72 8.52 21.07 0.53
N ALA A 73 7.37 21.74 0.43
CA ALA A 73 7.19 23.12 0.90
C ALA A 73 7.46 23.27 2.40
N ASP A 74 7.02 22.31 3.20
CA ASP A 74 7.19 22.30 4.67
C ASP A 74 8.31 21.34 5.10
N LYS A 75 9.27 21.01 4.22
CA LYS A 75 10.35 20.06 4.51
C LYS A 75 11.21 20.57 5.68
N PRO A 76 11.33 19.81 6.79
CA PRO A 76 12.21 20.21 7.88
C PRO A 76 13.69 20.25 7.47
N GLU A 77 14.43 21.19 8.04
CA GLU A 77 15.88 21.33 7.82
C GLU A 77 16.65 20.28 8.63
N ASN A 78 16.93 19.15 8.00
CA ASN A 78 17.76 18.09 8.57
C ASN A 78 18.40 17.23 7.47
N ALA A 79 19.67 16.86 7.64
CA ALA A 79 20.41 16.05 6.67
C ALA A 79 19.77 14.67 6.41
N SER A 80 19.34 13.99 7.47
CA SER A 80 18.69 12.68 7.37
C SER A 80 17.32 12.77 6.67
N ILE A 81 16.59 13.89 6.84
CA ILE A 81 15.34 14.15 6.10
C ILE A 81 15.63 14.42 4.63
N THR A 82 16.70 15.14 4.31
CA THR A 82 17.14 15.33 2.93
C THR A 82 17.46 13.98 2.27
N GLU A 83 18.21 13.10 2.94
CA GLU A 83 18.49 11.75 2.42
C GLU A 83 17.21 10.93 2.18
N PHE A 84 16.19 11.09 3.03
CA PHE A 84 14.88 10.47 2.81
C PHE A 84 14.18 11.01 1.55
N CYS A 85 14.19 12.33 1.35
CA CYS A 85 13.60 12.95 0.16
C CYS A 85 14.31 12.54 -1.12
N ASP A 86 15.65 12.51 -1.11
CA ASP A 86 16.45 12.06 -2.26
C ASP A 86 16.12 10.61 -2.61
N TYR A 87 16.03 9.74 -1.59
CA TYR A 87 15.55 8.37 -1.76
C TYR A 87 14.14 8.30 -2.37
N LEU A 88 13.20 9.16 -1.95
CA LEU A 88 11.86 9.17 -2.54
C LEU A 88 11.89 9.60 -4.02
N ILE A 89 12.69 10.61 -4.35
CA ILE A 89 12.82 11.14 -5.72
C ILE A 89 13.39 10.07 -6.65
N ASP A 90 14.52 9.47 -6.27
CA ASP A 90 15.24 8.49 -7.10
C ASP A 90 14.46 7.19 -7.32
N TYR A 91 13.66 6.78 -6.33
CA TYR A 91 13.01 5.47 -6.35
C TYR A 91 11.51 5.50 -6.64
N TYR A 92 10.79 6.61 -6.38
CA TYR A 92 9.32 6.61 -6.44
C TYR A 92 8.67 7.82 -7.12
N ILE A 93 9.22 9.03 -7.00
CA ILE A 93 8.50 10.26 -7.40
C ILE A 93 8.75 10.63 -8.86
N SER A 94 10.00 10.53 -9.36
CA SER A 94 10.29 10.88 -10.76
C SER A 94 9.67 9.89 -11.74
N ASN A 95 9.38 10.35 -12.95
CA ASN A 95 8.92 9.47 -14.04
C ASN A 95 9.98 8.44 -14.46
N GLU A 96 11.24 8.75 -14.21
CA GLU A 96 12.44 7.96 -14.49
C GLU A 96 12.91 7.17 -13.26
N SER A 97 12.19 7.27 -12.13
CA SER A 97 12.53 6.52 -10.93
C SER A 97 12.39 5.01 -11.14
N ILE A 98 12.99 4.21 -10.26
CA ILE A 98 12.94 2.74 -10.37
C ILE A 98 11.49 2.21 -10.29
N PHE A 99 10.65 2.87 -9.49
CA PHE A 99 9.24 2.55 -9.34
C PHE A 99 8.39 3.81 -9.54
N PRO A 100 8.19 4.27 -10.79
CA PRO A 100 7.52 5.53 -11.07
C PRO A 100 6.06 5.54 -10.63
N PRO A 101 5.43 6.72 -10.43
CA PRO A 101 4.06 6.84 -9.94
C PRO A 101 3.03 5.98 -10.68
N LYS A 102 3.18 5.83 -12.00
CA LYS A 102 2.32 4.96 -12.83
C LYS A 102 2.24 3.50 -12.34
N MET A 103 3.24 3.03 -11.61
CA MET A 103 3.28 1.68 -11.06
C MET A 103 2.55 1.58 -9.72
N TRP A 104 2.32 2.65 -8.96
CA TRP A 104 1.85 2.51 -7.57
C TRP A 104 0.80 3.52 -7.12
N ALA A 105 0.70 4.67 -7.78
CA ALA A 105 -0.31 5.68 -7.52
C ALA A 105 -1.57 5.37 -8.32
N ARG A 106 -2.71 5.44 -7.66
CA ARG A 106 -4.02 5.34 -8.34
C ARG A 106 -5.06 6.03 -7.50
N GLN A 107 -5.91 6.85 -8.10
CA GLN A 107 -7.02 7.45 -7.37
C GLN A 107 -8.19 6.47 -7.21
N CYS A 108 -8.03 5.54 -6.26
CA CYS A 108 -9.02 4.51 -5.98
C CYS A 108 -8.99 4.01 -4.53
N SER A 109 -10.16 3.61 -4.02
CA SER A 109 -10.35 2.98 -2.70
C SER A 109 -10.06 1.47 -2.67
N ASP A 110 -9.80 0.86 -3.83
CA ASP A 110 -9.83 -0.58 -4.08
C ASP A 110 -8.94 -1.44 -3.17
N ARG A 111 -9.39 -2.70 -3.05
CA ARG A 111 -8.75 -3.78 -2.28
C ARG A 111 -7.48 -4.33 -2.93
N VAL A 112 -7.44 -4.33 -4.26
CA VAL A 112 -6.38 -4.99 -5.05
C VAL A 112 -5.00 -4.44 -4.65
N HIS A 113 -4.95 -3.17 -4.28
CA HIS A 113 -3.72 -2.51 -3.87
C HIS A 113 -3.38 -2.63 -2.37
N LYS A 114 -4.18 -3.33 -1.54
CA LYS A 114 -4.03 -3.28 -0.06
C LYS A 114 -3.53 -4.57 0.59
N LYS A 115 -3.76 -5.74 0.00
CA LYS A 115 -3.26 -7.01 0.54
C LYS A 115 -2.88 -7.92 -0.61
N ASN A 116 -1.66 -8.41 -0.61
CA ASN A 116 -1.24 -9.38 -1.61
C ASN A 116 -2.01 -10.68 -1.34
N ALA A 117 -2.84 -11.11 -2.29
CA ALA A 117 -3.53 -12.39 -2.21
C ALA A 117 -2.52 -13.53 -1.98
N CYS A 118 -1.31 -13.41 -2.54
CA CYS A 118 -0.22 -14.35 -2.32
C CYS A 118 0.22 -14.38 -0.85
N GLU A 119 0.38 -13.24 -0.17
CA GLU A 119 0.73 -13.25 1.27
C GLU A 119 -0.36 -13.91 2.11
N SER A 120 -1.63 -13.63 1.81
CA SER A 120 -2.74 -14.28 2.51
C SER A 120 -2.77 -15.79 2.26
N PHE A 121 -2.46 -16.22 1.04
CA PHE A 121 -2.31 -17.62 0.68
C PHE A 121 -1.13 -18.25 1.42
N HIS A 122 0.04 -17.62 1.41
CA HIS A 122 1.23 -18.12 2.09
C HIS A 122 1.03 -18.24 3.59
N LEU A 123 0.39 -17.26 4.24
CA LEU A 123 0.06 -17.34 5.66
C LEU A 123 -0.91 -18.49 5.96
N ASP A 124 -1.99 -18.62 5.19
CA ASP A 124 -2.97 -19.71 5.35
C ASP A 124 -2.29 -21.07 5.14
N PHE A 125 -1.53 -21.22 4.06
CA PHE A 125 -0.78 -22.43 3.73
C PHE A 125 0.23 -22.78 4.84
N ASN A 126 1.07 -21.83 5.25
CA ASN A 126 2.08 -22.04 6.28
C ASN A 126 1.47 -22.37 7.65
N SER A 127 0.28 -21.85 7.97
CA SER A 127 -0.40 -22.15 9.24
C SER A 127 -0.79 -23.63 9.40
N ASN A 128 -0.84 -24.40 8.30
CA ASN A 128 -1.11 -25.82 8.34
C ASN A 128 0.12 -26.66 8.72
N PHE A 129 1.32 -26.06 8.79
CA PHE A 129 2.56 -26.74 9.14
C PHE A 129 2.99 -26.38 10.57
N TYR A 130 2.98 -27.37 11.45
CA TYR A 130 3.37 -27.21 12.87
C TYR A 130 4.84 -27.52 13.16
N HIS A 131 5.59 -28.00 12.17
CA HIS A 131 7.01 -28.36 12.27
C HIS A 131 7.82 -27.69 11.16
N GLN A 132 9.07 -27.32 11.45
CA GLN A 132 9.98 -26.74 10.45
C GLN A 132 10.29 -27.70 9.28
N HIS A 133 10.25 -29.02 9.53
CA HIS A 133 10.53 -30.05 8.53
C HIS A 133 9.43 -31.14 8.54
N PRO A 134 8.24 -30.85 7.97
CA PRO A 134 7.17 -31.82 7.87
C PRO A 134 7.56 -32.96 6.92
N ASN A 135 7.20 -34.21 7.24
CA ASN A 135 7.45 -35.32 6.33
C ASN A 135 6.60 -35.18 5.04
N ILE A 136 7.03 -35.82 3.95
CA ILE A 136 6.36 -35.74 2.65
C ILE A 136 4.90 -36.21 2.68
N PHE A 137 4.56 -37.23 3.47
CA PHE A 137 3.18 -37.70 3.61
C PHE A 137 2.29 -36.64 4.27
N LYS A 138 2.82 -35.89 5.26
CA LYS A 138 2.10 -34.80 5.91
C LYS A 138 1.90 -33.62 4.97
N ILE A 139 2.90 -33.32 4.14
CA ILE A 139 2.77 -32.31 3.07
C ILE A 139 1.63 -32.71 2.12
N ILE A 140 1.59 -33.97 1.66
CA ILE A 140 0.53 -34.49 0.78
C ILE A 140 -0.85 -34.37 1.43
N GLU A 141 -0.99 -34.73 2.71
CA GLU A 141 -2.25 -34.56 3.45
C GLU A 141 -2.72 -33.10 3.47
N ILE A 142 -1.83 -32.17 3.81
CA ILE A 142 -2.13 -30.74 3.86
C ILE A 142 -2.52 -30.23 2.46
N LEU A 143 -1.82 -30.65 1.40
CA LEU A 143 -2.17 -30.29 0.03
C LEU A 143 -3.57 -30.81 -0.37
N LYS A 144 -3.92 -32.03 0.02
CA LYS A 144 -5.27 -32.58 -0.21
C LYS A 144 -6.33 -31.77 0.53
N LEU A 145 -6.09 -31.44 1.80
CA LEU A 145 -6.99 -30.61 2.60
C LEU A 145 -7.16 -29.22 1.97
N PHE A 146 -6.05 -28.60 1.58
CA PHE A 146 -6.05 -27.28 0.95
C PHE A 146 -6.82 -27.26 -0.38
N LYS A 147 -6.65 -28.32 -1.18
CA LYS A 147 -7.43 -28.52 -2.42
C LYS A 147 -8.93 -28.58 -2.10
N VAL A 148 -9.35 -29.45 -1.17
CA VAL A 148 -10.77 -29.59 -0.79
C VAL A 148 -11.35 -28.26 -0.31
N ASN A 149 -10.66 -27.57 0.61
CA ASN A 149 -11.09 -26.27 1.13
C ASN A 149 -11.21 -25.21 0.04
N THR A 150 -10.27 -25.18 -0.91
CA THR A 150 -10.31 -24.27 -2.06
C THR A 150 -11.52 -24.54 -2.95
N TYR A 151 -11.81 -25.82 -3.28
CA TYR A 151 -12.99 -26.18 -4.07
C TYR A 151 -14.30 -25.79 -3.38
N ILE A 152 -14.40 -25.98 -2.06
CA ILE A 152 -15.56 -25.54 -1.28
C ILE A 152 -15.73 -24.02 -1.41
N LYS A 153 -14.66 -23.25 -1.14
CA LYS A 153 -14.67 -21.77 -1.26
C LYS A 153 -15.11 -21.32 -2.66
N MET A 154 -14.59 -21.95 -3.72
CA MET A 154 -14.97 -21.64 -5.11
C MET A 154 -16.45 -21.92 -5.38
N ARG A 155 -16.96 -23.10 -4.97
CA ARG A 155 -18.37 -23.45 -5.15
C ARG A 155 -19.29 -22.51 -4.39
N THR A 156 -18.95 -22.18 -3.14
CA THR A 156 -19.71 -21.22 -2.33
C THR A 156 -19.73 -19.82 -2.96
N ALA A 157 -18.60 -19.38 -3.53
CA ALA A 157 -18.54 -18.09 -4.22
C ALA A 157 -19.42 -18.05 -5.47
N ILE A 158 -19.44 -19.14 -6.25
CA ILE A 158 -20.29 -19.28 -7.43
C ILE A 158 -21.78 -19.36 -7.04
N SER A 159 -22.11 -20.15 -6.02
CA SER A 159 -23.50 -20.40 -5.63
C SER A 159 -24.15 -19.21 -4.95
N ASN A 160 -23.42 -18.48 -4.10
CA ASN A 160 -24.06 -17.53 -3.20
C ASN A 160 -24.07 -16.08 -3.69
N GLN A 161 -23.45 -15.71 -4.81
CA GLN A 161 -23.31 -14.31 -5.33
C GLN A 161 -23.01 -13.22 -4.28
N THR A 162 -22.61 -13.62 -3.06
CA THR A 162 -22.61 -12.75 -1.90
C THR A 162 -21.23 -12.17 -1.79
N LYS A 163 -21.16 -10.84 -1.78
CA LYS A 163 -19.91 -10.13 -1.60
C LYS A 163 -19.27 -10.61 -0.29
N PRO A 164 -17.96 -10.93 -0.27
CA PRO A 164 -17.29 -11.39 0.92
C PRO A 164 -17.46 -10.38 2.05
N LYS A 165 -17.88 -10.87 3.22
CA LYS A 165 -18.11 -10.06 4.42
C LYS A 165 -16.82 -9.34 4.78
N ILE A 166 -16.88 -8.02 4.85
CA ILE A 166 -15.77 -7.18 5.29
C ILE A 166 -15.95 -6.73 6.72
N SER A 167 -14.83 -6.52 7.39
CA SER A 167 -14.86 -5.87 8.69
C SER A 167 -15.41 -4.45 8.55
N LYS A 168 -16.21 -4.04 9.53
CA LYS A 168 -16.77 -2.68 9.61
C LYS A 168 -15.67 -1.61 9.48
N LYS A 169 -14.56 -1.79 10.21
CA LYS A 169 -13.38 -0.91 10.14
C LYS A 169 -12.82 -0.76 8.72
N TYR A 170 -12.83 -1.84 7.93
CA TYR A 170 -12.36 -1.79 6.55
C TYR A 170 -13.37 -1.08 5.64
N ALA A 171 -14.67 -1.37 5.79
CA ALA A 171 -15.74 -0.69 5.07
C ALA A 171 -15.67 0.83 5.27
N GLU A 172 -15.64 1.27 6.53
CA GLU A 172 -15.50 2.69 6.89
C GLU A 172 -14.25 3.35 6.31
N LYS A 173 -13.15 2.60 6.17
CA LYS A 173 -11.93 3.10 5.53
C LYS A 173 -12.11 3.27 4.02
N VAL A 174 -12.79 2.33 3.36
CA VAL A 174 -13.10 2.44 1.93
C VAL A 174 -14.05 3.61 1.70
N ASP A 175 -15.13 3.71 2.46
CA ASP A 175 -16.13 4.77 2.32
C ASP A 175 -15.49 6.15 2.49
N PHE A 176 -14.65 6.33 3.51
CA PHE A 176 -13.90 7.57 3.72
C PHE A 176 -13.01 7.94 2.53
N ILE A 177 -12.26 6.98 1.97
CA ILE A 177 -11.38 7.25 0.83
C ILE A 177 -12.21 7.62 -0.41
N THR A 178 -13.31 6.91 -0.65
CA THR A 178 -14.22 7.17 -1.77
C THR A 178 -14.85 8.55 -1.65
N GLU A 179 -15.31 8.92 -0.46
CA GLU A 179 -15.83 10.26 -0.15
C GLU A 179 -14.79 11.33 -0.47
N LYS A 180 -13.56 11.20 0.03
CA LYS A 180 -12.51 12.19 -0.21
C LYS A 180 -12.06 12.27 -1.66
N ILE A 181 -12.07 11.17 -2.41
CA ILE A 181 -11.87 11.18 -3.86
C ILE A 181 -12.98 11.99 -4.54
N SER A 182 -14.23 11.78 -4.16
CA SER A 182 -15.38 12.52 -4.71
C SER A 182 -15.30 14.01 -4.38
N ASP A 183 -15.01 14.36 -3.14
CA ASP A 183 -14.85 15.74 -2.69
C ASP A 183 -13.74 16.46 -3.47
N TYR A 184 -12.60 15.78 -3.69
CA TYR A 184 -11.50 16.35 -4.48
C TYR A 184 -11.88 16.54 -5.94
N ARG A 185 -12.48 15.52 -6.59
CA ARG A 185 -12.93 15.60 -8.00
C ARG A 185 -13.99 16.67 -8.23
N THR A 186 -14.81 16.94 -7.21
CA THR A 186 -15.86 17.97 -7.27
C THR A 186 -15.40 19.33 -6.76
N ASN A 187 -14.09 19.51 -6.53
CA ASN A 187 -13.47 20.74 -6.03
C ASN A 187 -14.06 21.25 -4.70
N LYS A 188 -14.62 20.36 -3.87
CA LYS A 188 -15.12 20.70 -2.53
C LYS A 188 -13.99 20.87 -1.51
N ILE A 189 -12.86 20.22 -1.75
CA ILE A 189 -11.65 20.30 -0.92
C ILE A 189 -10.44 20.62 -1.80
N SER A 190 -9.46 21.29 -1.23
CA SER A 190 -8.20 21.60 -1.93
C SER A 190 -7.35 20.34 -2.13
N GLN A 191 -6.37 20.42 -3.04
CA GLN A 191 -5.36 19.36 -3.23
C GLN A 191 -4.61 19.06 -1.93
N TYR A 192 -4.30 20.09 -1.15
CA TYR A 192 -3.63 19.96 0.15
C TYR A 192 -4.52 19.27 1.19
N ASP A 193 -5.81 19.63 1.27
CA ASP A 193 -6.75 19.00 2.20
C ASP A 193 -6.96 17.52 1.85
N TYR A 194 -7.12 17.23 0.56
CA TYR A 194 -7.21 15.85 0.05
C TYR A 194 -5.98 15.03 0.44
N PHE A 195 -4.79 15.56 0.16
CA PHE A 195 -3.52 14.95 0.54
C PHE A 195 -3.49 14.65 2.03
N LYS A 196 -3.68 15.69 2.86
CA LYS A 196 -3.66 15.60 4.32
C LYS A 196 -4.64 14.57 4.86
N TYR A 197 -5.92 14.63 4.47
CA TYR A 197 -6.94 13.71 4.97
C TYR A 197 -6.60 12.24 4.68
N LEU A 198 -6.10 11.94 3.49
CA LEU A 198 -5.73 10.58 3.13
C LEU A 198 -4.46 10.12 3.83
N SER A 199 -3.48 10.99 4.05
CA SER A 199 -2.25 10.67 4.78
C SER A 199 -2.55 10.19 6.20
N TYR A 200 -3.30 10.97 6.98
CA TYR A 200 -3.60 10.61 8.37
C TYR A 200 -4.51 9.39 8.49
N ARG A 201 -5.44 9.19 7.55
CA ARG A 201 -6.28 7.97 7.52
C ARG A 201 -5.47 6.71 7.17
N ASN A 202 -4.38 6.86 6.42
CA ASN A 202 -3.56 5.76 5.92
C ASN A 202 -2.21 5.59 6.62
N LYS A 203 -1.93 6.37 7.67
CA LYS A 203 -0.77 6.18 8.52
C LYS A 203 -0.58 4.70 8.88
N THR A 204 0.57 4.15 8.54
CA THR A 204 0.95 2.79 8.93
C THR A 204 1.27 2.78 10.42
N HIS A 205 0.50 2.04 11.21
CA HIS A 205 0.84 1.77 12.61
C HIS A 205 1.67 0.49 12.68
N LYS A 206 2.93 0.60 13.13
CA LYS A 206 3.87 -0.51 13.40
C LYS A 206 3.75 -1.69 12.42
N ILE A 207 4.61 -1.68 11.40
CA ILE A 207 4.90 -2.88 10.58
C ILE A 207 5.83 -3.80 11.34
#